data_AF-A0A0R1RTW7-F1
#
_entry.id   AF-A0A0R1RTW7-F1
#
_cell.length_a   1.000
_cell.length_b   1.000
_cell.length_c   1.000
_cell.angle_alpha   90.00
_cell.angle_beta   90.00
_cell.angle_gamma   90.00
#
_symmetry.space_group_name_H-M   'P 1'
#
loop_
_entity.id
_entity.type
_entity.pdbx_description
1 polymer ?
#
loop_
_entity_poly.entity_id
_entity_poly.type
_entity_poly.pdbx_seq_one_letter_code
_entity_poly.pdbx_strand_id
1 'polypeptide(L)'
;MELAVFSMFLLINYLNKGLLMNCQNTFQSDLKQHRLSSGLSLKALSNQIKDTYGIDISTSMLFRYENDAQSIPFNILWVLSDFFNIDLNKHKVINSASSKAFKSALIEYNNKK
;
A
#
# COMPACT_ATOMS: atom_id res chain seq x y z
N MET A 1 40.59 8.62 18.31
CA MET A 1 40.06 8.98 16.96
C MET A 1 39.18 7.84 16.40
N GLU A 2 38.47 7.08 17.24
CA GLU A 2 37.77 5.85 16.80
C GLU A 2 36.23 5.90 16.90
N LEU A 3 35.67 6.87 17.64
CA LEU A 3 34.22 7.00 17.81
C LEU A 3 33.49 7.44 16.52
N ALA A 4 34.17 8.17 15.64
CA ALA A 4 33.59 8.63 14.38
C ALA A 4 33.40 7.47 13.37
N VAL A 5 34.29 6.47 13.38
CA VAL A 5 34.24 5.36 12.44
C VAL A 5 33.08 4.43 12.78
N PHE A 6 32.81 4.20 14.07
CA PHE A 6 31.68 3.40 14.53
C PHE A 6 30.32 4.05 14.25
N SER A 7 30.23 5.39 14.42
CA SER A 7 29.03 6.16 14.08
C SER A 7 28.76 6.17 12.57
N MET A 8 29.81 6.28 11.75
CA MET A 8 29.70 6.24 10.30
C MET A 8 29.34 4.84 9.79
N PHE A 9 29.84 3.77 10.42
CA PHE A 9 29.48 2.40 10.10
C PHE A 9 28.01 2.07 10.48
N LEU A 10 27.52 2.62 11.59
CA LEU A 10 26.10 2.55 11.95
C LEU A 10 25.22 3.34 10.98
N LEU A 11 25.67 4.52 10.54
CA LEU A 11 24.95 5.33 9.54
C LEU A 11 24.87 4.62 8.19
N ILE A 12 25.96 4.00 7.75
CA ILE A 12 26.03 3.21 6.51
C ILE A 12 25.12 1.98 6.62
N ASN A 13 25.08 1.29 7.76
CA ASN A 13 24.15 0.17 7.97
C ASN A 13 22.68 0.61 8.06
N TYR A 14 22.41 1.80 8.63
CA TYR A 14 21.06 2.37 8.70
C TYR A 14 20.56 2.80 7.31
N LEU A 15 21.45 3.36 6.49
CA LEU A 15 21.17 3.72 5.08
C LEU A 15 21.05 2.46 4.19
N ASN A 16 21.90 1.45 4.37
CA ASN A 16 21.85 0.21 3.59
C ASN A 16 20.65 -0.68 3.93
N LYS A 17 20.15 -0.67 5.17
CA LYS A 17 18.87 -1.32 5.52
C LYS A 17 17.67 -0.67 4.82
N GLY A 18 17.79 0.59 4.39
CA GLY A 18 16.81 1.28 3.55
C GLY A 18 16.94 1.00 2.05
N LEU A 19 18.02 0.32 1.60
CA LEU A 19 18.38 0.22 0.18
C LEU A 19 18.53 -1.20 -0.37
N LEU A 20 18.33 -2.23 0.46
CA LEU A 20 18.27 -3.63 0.03
C LEU A 20 16.87 -4.23 0.23
N MET A 21 15.84 -3.49 -0.19
CA MET A 21 14.56 -4.11 -0.52
C MET A 21 14.52 -4.26 -2.02
N ASN A 22 14.79 -5.48 -2.48
CA ASN A 22 14.59 -5.92 -3.85
C ASN A 22 13.06 -5.92 -4.11
N CYS A 23 12.47 -4.73 -4.26
CA CYS A 23 11.04 -4.58 -4.50
C CYS A 23 10.79 -4.79 -5.99
N GLN A 24 10.22 -5.95 -6.33
CA GLN A 24 9.28 -5.92 -7.45
C GLN A 24 8.25 -4.82 -7.14
N ASN A 25 7.94 -3.95 -8.11
CA ASN A 25 6.92 -2.89 -8.04
C ASN A 25 5.49 -3.49 -7.93
N THR A 26 5.24 -4.28 -6.90
CA THR A 26 3.96 -4.91 -6.63
C THR A 26 3.18 -4.05 -5.65
N PHE A 27 1.87 -3.98 -5.85
CA PHE A 27 0.97 -3.23 -4.97
C PHE A 27 1.12 -3.65 -3.49
N GLN A 28 1.41 -4.93 -3.26
CA GLN A 28 1.64 -5.49 -1.93
C GLN A 28 2.85 -4.88 -1.21
N SER A 29 3.97 -4.67 -1.92
CA SER A 29 5.17 -4.03 -1.35
C SER A 29 4.89 -2.58 -1.00
N ASP A 30 4.21 -1.85 -1.89
CA ASP A 30 3.88 -0.44 -1.70
C ASP A 30 2.92 -0.28 -0.52
N LEU A 31 1.89 -1.11 -0.44
CA LEU A 31 0.96 -1.14 0.69
C LEU A 31 1.70 -1.30 2.03
N LYS A 32 2.60 -2.29 2.11
CA LYS A 32 3.39 -2.55 3.32
C LYS A 32 4.30 -1.38 3.66
N GLN A 33 4.96 -0.79 2.67
CA GLN A 33 5.83 0.36 2.86
C GLN A 33 5.06 1.60 3.33
N HIS A 34 3.91 1.90 2.74
CA HIS A 34 3.04 3.00 3.14
C HIS A 34 2.51 2.84 4.56
N ARG A 35 2.10 1.62 4.94
CA ARG A 35 1.68 1.35 6.33
C ARG A 35 2.82 1.56 7.32
N LEU A 36 4.00 1.01 7.04
CA LEU A 36 5.16 1.11 7.94
C LEU A 36 5.69 2.54 8.07
N SER A 37 5.75 3.30 6.97
CA SER A 37 6.15 4.71 6.97
C SER A 37 5.15 5.60 7.71
N SER A 38 3.87 5.23 7.71
CA SER A 38 2.83 5.90 8.51
C SER A 38 2.82 5.48 9.99
N GLY A 39 3.71 4.57 10.41
CA GLY A 39 3.78 4.08 11.79
C GLY A 39 2.56 3.24 12.21
N LEU A 40 1.76 2.75 11.26
CA LEU A 40 0.52 2.04 11.56
C LEU A 40 0.77 0.54 11.81
N SER A 41 0.22 0.03 12.91
CA SER A 41 0.06 -1.42 13.07
C SER A 41 -1.07 -1.93 12.16
N LEU A 42 -1.09 -3.24 11.86
CA LEU A 42 -2.20 -3.84 11.09
C LEU A 42 -3.56 -3.64 11.77
N LYS A 43 -3.59 -3.66 13.10
CA LYS A 43 -4.80 -3.40 13.89
C LYS A 43 -5.23 -1.94 13.77
N ALA A 44 -4.29 -1.00 13.82
CA ALA A 44 -4.59 0.41 13.65
C ALA A 44 -5.12 0.70 12.24
N LEU A 45 -4.50 0.11 11.20
CA LEU A 45 -4.96 0.22 9.82
C LEU A 45 -6.38 -0.34 9.65
N SER A 46 -6.64 -1.54 10.17
CA SER A 46 -7.96 -2.18 10.15
C SER A 46 -9.04 -1.27 10.77
N ASN A 47 -8.77 -0.71 11.96
CA ASN A 47 -9.69 0.20 12.62
C ASN A 47 -9.91 1.49 11.81
N GLN A 48 -8.85 2.11 11.32
CA GLN A 48 -8.95 3.36 10.56
C GLN A 48 -9.71 3.17 9.24
N ILE A 49 -9.52 2.04 8.56
CA ILE A 49 -10.28 1.70 7.35
C ILE A 49 -11.76 1.52 7.70
N LYS A 50 -12.06 0.82 8.79
CA LYS A 50 -13.44 0.63 9.26
C LYS A 50 -14.10 1.97 9.61
N ASP A 51 -13.39 2.84 10.30
CA ASP A 51 -13.90 4.16 10.71
C ASP A 51 -14.11 5.10 9.52
N THR A 52 -13.23 5.02 8.49
CA THR A 52 -13.26 5.92 7.33
C THR A 52 -14.23 5.45 6.23
N TYR A 53 -14.26 4.14 5.95
CA TYR A 53 -14.97 3.57 4.80
C TYR A 53 -16.11 2.63 5.20
N GLY A 54 -16.31 2.34 6.50
CA GLY A 54 -17.31 1.38 6.97
C GLY A 54 -17.00 -0.08 6.61
N ILE A 55 -15.78 -0.38 6.16
CA ILE A 55 -15.37 -1.71 5.68
C ILE A 55 -14.51 -2.39 6.73
N ASP A 56 -14.93 -3.59 7.15
CA ASP A 56 -14.18 -4.40 8.10
C ASP A 56 -13.19 -5.31 7.36
N ILE A 57 -11.89 -5.06 7.57
CA ILE A 57 -10.82 -5.90 7.05
C ILE A 57 -10.03 -6.44 8.23
N SER A 58 -10.01 -7.76 8.40
CA SER A 58 -9.27 -8.37 9.51
C SER A 58 -7.76 -8.17 9.37
N THR A 59 -7.06 -8.12 10.51
CA THR A 59 -5.60 -8.00 10.55
C THR A 59 -4.90 -9.15 9.82
N SER A 60 -5.45 -10.36 9.89
CA SER A 60 -4.95 -11.52 9.13
C SER A 60 -5.11 -11.33 7.63
N MET A 61 -6.20 -10.74 7.15
CA MET A 61 -6.38 -10.44 5.72
C MET A 61 -5.42 -9.34 5.26
N LEU A 62 -5.24 -8.27 6.03
CA LEU A 62 -4.24 -7.24 5.74
C LEU A 62 -2.82 -7.82 5.69
N PHE A 63 -2.47 -8.72 6.62
CA PHE A 63 -1.19 -9.42 6.60
C PHE A 63 -0.99 -10.21 5.29
N ARG A 64 -2.02 -10.94 4.85
CA ARG A 64 -1.96 -11.70 3.59
C ARG A 64 -1.85 -10.78 2.38
N TYR A 65 -2.57 -9.66 2.36
CA TYR A 65 -2.44 -8.67 1.29
C TYR A 65 -1.03 -8.04 1.21
N GLU A 66 -0.31 -7.95 2.33
CA GLU A 66 1.05 -7.40 2.35
C GLU A 66 2.14 -8.42 2.03
N ASN A 67 1.91 -9.71 2.24
CA ASN A 67 2.97 -10.73 2.22
C ASN A 67 2.72 -11.88 1.25
N ASP A 68 1.46 -12.17 0.90
CA ASP A 68 1.12 -13.25 -0.01
C ASP A 68 0.77 -12.71 -1.40
N ALA A 69 0.99 -13.52 -2.44
CA ALA A 69 0.51 -13.26 -3.79
C ALA A 69 -1.01 -13.48 -3.95
N GLN A 70 -1.80 -13.18 -2.90
CA GLN A 70 -3.24 -13.35 -2.94
C GLN A 70 -3.90 -12.22 -3.74
N SER A 71 -4.89 -12.57 -4.55
CA SER A 71 -5.74 -11.59 -5.24
C SER A 71 -6.51 -10.76 -4.21
N ILE A 72 -6.34 -9.45 -4.29
CA ILE A 72 -7.08 -8.48 -3.48
C ILE A 72 -8.42 -8.19 -4.19
N PRO A 73 -9.57 -8.35 -3.53
CA PRO A 73 -10.86 -7.94 -4.11
C PRO A 73 -10.84 -6.47 -4.51
N PHE A 74 -11.50 -6.13 -5.62
CA PHE A 74 -11.43 -4.78 -6.21
C PHE A 74 -11.88 -3.66 -5.26
N ASN A 75 -12.93 -3.91 -4.48
CA ASN A 75 -13.40 -2.96 -3.46
C ASN A 75 -12.34 -2.68 -2.39
N ILE A 76 -11.63 -3.72 -1.93
CA ILE A 76 -10.56 -3.59 -0.94
C ILE A 76 -9.34 -2.90 -1.55
N LEU A 77 -9.00 -3.24 -2.79
CA LEU A 77 -7.92 -2.60 -3.53
C LEU A 77 -8.16 -1.09 -3.63
N TRP A 78 -9.38 -0.67 -3.97
CA TRP A 78 -9.75 0.74 -4.08
C TRP A 78 -9.62 1.46 -2.74
N VAL A 79 -10.14 0.88 -1.65
CA VAL A 79 -10.04 1.43 -0.30
C VAL A 79 -8.59 1.62 0.14
N LEU A 80 -7.76 0.59 -0.04
CA LEU A 80 -6.35 0.65 0.33
C LEU A 80 -5.58 1.66 -0.52
N SER A 81 -5.95 1.79 -1.81
CA SER A 81 -5.34 2.77 -2.70
C SER A 81 -5.74 4.20 -2.37
N ASP A 82 -6.99 4.44 -2.00
CA ASP A 82 -7.48 5.75 -1.62
C ASP A 82 -6.86 6.18 -0.28
N PHE A 83 -6.87 5.28 0.71
CA PHE A 83 -6.32 5.54 2.05
C PHE A 83 -4.84 5.94 2.04
N PHE A 84 -4.02 5.27 1.22
CA PHE A 84 -2.59 5.54 1.11
C PHE A 84 -2.21 6.42 -0.09
N ASN A 85 -3.19 6.90 -0.87
CA ASN A 85 -2.98 7.63 -2.11
C ASN A 85 -2.04 6.90 -3.11
N ILE A 86 -2.26 5.59 -3.29
CA ILE A 86 -1.50 4.73 -4.20
C ILE A 86 -2.16 4.78 -5.59
N ASP A 87 -1.37 5.10 -6.62
CA ASP A 87 -1.85 5.10 -7.99
C ASP A 87 -1.91 3.68 -8.56
N LEU A 88 -3.13 3.12 -8.61
CA LEU A 88 -3.39 1.79 -9.14
C LEU A 88 -3.00 1.63 -10.62
N ASN A 89 -2.83 2.71 -11.41
CA ASN A 89 -2.39 2.60 -12.80
C ASN A 89 -0.89 2.31 -12.92
N LYS A 90 -0.10 2.66 -11.91
CA LYS A 90 1.34 2.34 -11.85
C LYS A 90 1.58 0.86 -11.59
N HIS A 91 0.59 0.19 -10.99
CA HIS A 91 0.61 -1.24 -10.79
C HIS A 91 -0.18 -1.95 -11.89
N LYS A 92 0.33 -3.09 -12.39
CA LYS A 92 -0.41 -3.95 -13.33
C LYS A 92 -1.56 -4.71 -12.67
N VAL A 93 -2.27 -4.07 -11.73
CA VAL A 93 -3.36 -4.67 -10.95
C VAL A 93 -4.68 -4.54 -11.71
N ILE A 94 -4.83 -3.47 -12.49
CA ILE A 94 -6.00 -3.23 -13.31
C ILE A 94 -5.74 -3.81 -14.71
N ASN A 95 -6.48 -4.84 -15.11
CA ASN A 95 -6.53 -5.21 -16.51
C ASN A 95 -7.20 -4.08 -17.31
N SER A 96 -6.86 -3.94 -18.60
CA SER A 96 -7.36 -2.83 -19.44
C SER A 96 -8.89 -2.74 -19.52
N ALA A 97 -9.59 -3.87 -19.32
CA ALA A 97 -11.04 -3.94 -19.27
C ALA A 97 -11.62 -3.27 -18.02
N SER A 98 -11.07 -3.55 -16.84
CA SER A 98 -11.50 -2.95 -15.56
C SER A 98 -11.19 -1.44 -15.51
N SER A 99 -10.08 -1.00 -16.11
CA SER A 99 -9.73 0.43 -16.20
C SER A 99 -10.72 1.21 -17.08
N LYS A 100 -11.14 0.61 -18.21
CA LYS A 100 -12.13 1.20 -19.11
C LYS A 100 -13.51 1.31 -18.44
N ALA A 101 -13.93 0.25 -17.74
CA ALA A 101 -15.20 0.24 -17.01
C ALA A 101 -15.24 1.32 -15.91
N PHE A 102 -14.13 1.50 -15.17
CA PHE A 102 -14.02 2.52 -14.14
C PHE A 102 -14.12 3.94 -14.72
N LYS A 103 -13.39 4.24 -15.80
CA LYS A 103 -13.49 5.55 -16.48
C LYS A 103 -14.91 5.85 -16.93
N SER A 104 -15.62 4.87 -17.48
CA SER A 104 -17.02 5.04 -17.89
C SER A 104 -17.95 5.32 -16.70
N ALA A 105 -17.80 4.58 -15.59
CA ALA A 105 -18.63 4.77 -14.39
C ALA A 105 -18.40 6.15 -13.73
N LEU A 106 -17.15 6.62 -13.70
CA LEU A 106 -16.79 7.95 -13.17
C LEU A 106 -17.38 9.09 -14.01
N ILE A 107 -17.33 8.96 -15.34
CA ILE A 107 -17.93 9.92 -16.27
C ILE A 107 -19.45 9.94 -16.10
N GLU A 108 -20.09 8.80 -15.92
CA GLU A 108 -21.55 8.74 -15.71
C GLU A 108 -21.98 9.40 -14.40
N TYR A 109 -21.26 9.17 -13.30
CA TYR A 109 -21.55 9.80 -12.01
C TYR A 109 -21.42 11.32 -12.07
N ASN A 110 -20.37 11.83 -12.75
CA ASN A 110 -20.13 13.27 -12.87
C ASN A 110 -21.11 13.99 -13.79
N ASN A 111 -21.74 13.30 -14.74
CA ASN A 111 -22.78 13.88 -15.61
C ASN A 111 -24.19 13.85 -15.00
N LYS A 112 -24.37 13.19 -13.85
CA LYS A 112 -25.65 13.13 -13.11
C LYS A 112 -25.73 14.14 -11.95
N LYS A 113 -24.68 14.94 -11.73
CA LYS A 113 -24.67 16.12 -10.86
C LYS A 113 -24.85 17.38 -11.70
#